data_AF-A0A969BJS0-F1
#
_entry.id   AF-A0A969BJS0-F1
#
_cell.length_a   1.000
_cell.length_b   1.000
_cell.length_c   1.000
_cell.angle_alpha   90.00
_cell.angle_beta   90.00
_cell.angle_gamma   90.00
#
_symmetry.space_group_name_H-M   'P 1'
#
loop_
_entity.id
_entity.type
_entity.pdbx_description
1 polymer ?
#
loop_
_entity_poly.entity_id
_entity_poly.type
_entity_poly.pdbx_seq_one_letter_code
_entity_poly.pdbx_strand_id
1 'polypeptide(L)'
;MLLQTGVIAGIQRKYGEARTNLSALIQSYPKSPYRDEALYQRAQFEIEQGNYQPAIDGLSILIRDSRSSPYVPYAYMRRAVSYFNLSQYDKTIGDYSIVINQFSNHPRPKMPCSPCRKH
;
A
#
# COMPACT_ATOMS: atom_id res chain seq x y z
N MET A 1 26.91 -18.91 8.66
CA MET A 1 25.63 -18.32 8.20
C MET A 1 25.06 -17.39 9.28
N LEU A 2 25.61 -16.17 9.46
CA LEU A 2 25.18 -15.24 10.53
C LEU A 2 24.79 -13.84 10.02
N LEU A 3 24.86 -13.59 8.70
CA LEU A 3 24.54 -12.27 8.13
C LEU A 3 23.02 -12.02 8.02
N GLN A 4 22.20 -13.06 7.98
CA GLN A 4 20.76 -12.92 7.79
C GLN A 4 20.09 -12.37 9.07
N THR A 5 20.47 -12.81 10.27
CA THR A 5 19.80 -12.40 11.52
C THR A 5 20.06 -10.94 11.91
N GLY A 6 21.29 -10.43 11.73
CA GLY A 6 21.62 -9.03 12.04
C GLY A 6 20.94 -8.02 11.10
N VAL A 7 20.83 -8.37 9.81
CA VAL A 7 20.13 -7.56 8.82
C VAL A 7 18.62 -7.62 9.05
N ILE A 8 18.04 -8.80 9.32
CA ILE A 8 16.61 -8.96 9.62
C ILE A 8 16.20 -8.20 10.88
N ALA A 9 16.98 -8.27 11.97
CA ALA A 9 16.71 -7.54 13.20
C ALA A 9 16.86 -6.02 13.03
N GLY A 10 17.87 -5.57 12.27
CA GLY A 10 18.05 -4.15 11.94
C GLY A 10 16.94 -3.60 11.05
N ILE A 11 16.46 -4.43 10.12
CA ILE A 11 15.32 -4.16 9.25
C ILE A 11 14.02 -4.04 10.09
N GLN A 12 13.75 -5.00 10.98
CA GLN A 12 12.60 -4.99 11.90
C GLN A 12 12.59 -3.78 12.83
N ARG A 13 13.75 -3.42 13.41
CA ARG A 13 13.87 -2.24 14.27
C ARG A 13 13.61 -0.94 13.51
N LYS A 14 14.16 -0.82 12.30
CA LYS A 14 13.91 0.34 11.43
C LYS A 14 12.45 0.44 11.01
N TYR A 15 11.73 -0.67 10.86
CA TYR A 15 10.30 -0.64 10.55
C TYR A 15 9.46 -0.07 11.70
N GLY A 16 9.73 -0.47 12.94
CA GLY A 16 9.04 0.07 14.11
C GLY A 16 9.26 1.59 14.27
N GLU A 17 10.51 2.03 14.08
CA GLU A 17 10.88 3.45 14.11
C GLU A 17 10.25 4.22 12.93
N ALA A 18 10.31 3.67 11.70
CA ALA A 18 9.69 4.28 10.52
C ALA A 18 8.18 4.43 10.67
N ARG A 19 7.48 3.40 11.16
CA ARG A 19 6.03 3.46 11.40
C ARG A 19 5.67 4.55 12.40
N THR A 20 6.46 4.70 13.45
CA THR A 20 6.28 5.73 14.49
C THR A 20 6.51 7.13 13.91
N ASN A 21 7.62 7.33 13.18
CA ASN A 21 7.96 8.60 12.55
C ASN A 21 6.93 9.02 11.49
N LEU A 22 6.46 8.10 10.66
CA LEU A 22 5.42 8.36 9.67
C LEU A 22 4.08 8.68 10.34
N SER A 23 3.74 8.00 11.43
CA SER A 23 2.51 8.29 12.18
C SER A 23 2.56 9.68 12.84
N ALA A 24 3.72 10.08 13.37
CA ALA A 24 3.93 11.43 13.86
C ALA A 24 3.79 12.45 12.73
N LEU A 25 4.36 12.20 11.55
CA LEU A 25 4.24 13.09 10.39
C LEU A 25 2.78 13.27 9.95
N ILE A 26 2.02 12.17 9.88
CA ILE A 26 0.59 12.19 9.54
C ILE A 26 -0.22 13.05 10.52
N GLN A 27 0.13 13.02 11.81
CA GLN A 27 -0.55 13.82 12.85
C GLN A 27 -0.11 15.28 12.85
N SER A 28 1.18 15.55 12.69
CA SER A 28 1.75 16.90 12.72
C SER A 28 1.40 17.72 11.48
N TYR A 29 1.16 17.08 10.33
CA TYR A 29 0.94 17.76 9.05
C TYR A 29 -0.35 17.33 8.35
N PRO A 30 -1.53 17.53 8.97
CA PRO A 30 -2.80 16.96 8.49
C PRO A 30 -3.26 17.45 7.10
N LYS A 31 -2.77 18.59 6.61
CA LYS A 31 -3.15 19.19 5.31
C LYS A 31 -1.99 19.28 4.30
N SER A 32 -0.86 18.65 4.59
CA SER A 32 0.33 18.75 3.74
C SER A 32 0.40 17.59 2.74
N PRO A 33 0.95 17.81 1.53
CA PRO A 33 1.32 16.73 0.61
C PRO A 33 2.22 15.66 1.26
N TYR A 34 3.02 16.03 2.27
CA TYR A 34 3.85 15.08 3.02
C TYR A 34 3.02 14.04 3.79
N ARG A 35 1.78 14.36 4.18
CA ARG A 35 0.87 13.38 4.80
C ARG A 35 0.50 12.27 3.84
N ASP A 36 0.21 12.62 2.59
CA ASP A 36 -0.19 11.63 1.58
C ASP A 36 0.97 10.69 1.28
N GLU A 37 2.16 11.25 1.10
CA GLU A 37 3.37 10.45 0.95
C GLU A 37 3.61 9.56 2.17
N ALA A 38 3.48 10.11 3.39
CA ALA A 38 3.67 9.32 4.60
C ALA A 38 2.63 8.20 4.77
N LEU A 39 1.36 8.44 4.41
CA LEU A 39 0.30 7.43 4.40
C LEU A 39 0.63 6.31 3.40
N TYR A 40 1.07 6.68 2.20
CA TYR A 40 1.47 5.72 1.18
C TYR A 40 2.69 4.89 1.63
N GLN A 41 3.76 5.54 2.08
CA GLN A 41 4.97 4.87 2.55
C GLN A 41 4.68 3.95 3.74
N ARG A 42 3.84 4.39 4.69
CA ARG A 42 3.46 3.55 5.83
C ARG A 42 2.72 2.30 5.36
N ALA A 43 1.75 2.44 4.45
CA ALA A 43 1.03 1.29 3.91
C ALA A 43 1.95 0.33 3.13
N GLN A 44 2.95 0.86 2.40
CA GLN A 44 3.97 0.04 1.75
C GLN A 44 4.72 -0.83 2.75
N PHE A 45 5.14 -0.25 3.87
CA PHE A 45 5.80 -1.01 4.94
C PHE A 45 4.87 -2.06 5.55
N GLU A 46 3.61 -1.74 5.79
CA GLU A 46 2.63 -2.72 6.30
C GLU A 46 2.46 -3.91 5.32
N ILE A 47 2.44 -3.67 4.00
CA ILE A 47 2.39 -4.74 2.99
C ILE A 47 3.64 -5.62 3.04
N GLU A 48 4.83 -5.02 3.16
CA GLU A 48 6.10 -5.76 3.28
C GLU A 48 6.16 -6.63 4.54
N GLN A 49 5.47 -6.22 5.61
CA GLN A 49 5.33 -7.00 6.84
C GLN A 49 4.21 -8.05 6.78
N GLY A 50 3.45 -8.13 5.68
CA GLY A 50 2.27 -8.99 5.57
C GLY A 50 1.04 -8.48 6.32
N ASN A 51 1.09 -7.25 6.85
CA ASN A 51 0.00 -6.57 7.52
C ASN A 51 -0.93 -5.93 6.49
N TYR A 52 -1.65 -6.75 5.73
CA TYR A 52 -2.47 -6.26 4.62
C TYR A 52 -3.67 -5.42 5.09
N GLN A 53 -4.28 -5.74 6.24
CA GLN A 53 -5.44 -4.97 6.74
C GLN A 53 -5.07 -3.54 7.17
N PRO A 54 -4.02 -3.32 7.99
CA PRO A 54 -3.52 -1.96 8.26
C PRO A 54 -3.12 -1.17 7.01
N ALA A 55 -2.53 -1.85 6.02
CA ALA A 55 -2.22 -1.22 4.74
C ALA A 55 -3.49 -0.75 4.02
N ILE A 56 -4.52 -1.60 3.93
CA ILE A 56 -5.81 -1.26 3.32
C ILE A 56 -6.44 -0.04 3.98
N ASP A 57 -6.42 0.03 5.30
CA ASP A 57 -7.02 1.13 6.05
C ASP A 57 -6.27 2.45 5.76
N GLY A 58 -4.94 2.42 5.80
CA GLY A 58 -4.10 3.59 5.48
C GLY A 58 -4.28 4.09 4.04
N LEU A 59 -4.31 3.18 3.07
CA LEU A 59 -4.53 3.52 1.66
C LEU A 59 -5.93 4.05 1.40
N SER A 60 -6.94 3.51 2.10
CA SER A 60 -8.33 3.98 1.99
C SER A 60 -8.50 5.39 2.52
N ILE A 61 -7.79 5.75 3.60
CA ILE A 61 -7.72 7.14 4.09
C ILE A 61 -7.12 8.06 3.04
N LEU A 62 -6.00 7.68 2.42
CA LEU A 62 -5.35 8.47 1.37
C LEU A 62 -6.29 8.69 0.18
N ILE A 63 -6.93 7.62 -0.30
CA ILE A 63 -7.88 7.68 -1.42
C ILE A 63 -9.07 8.59 -1.10
N ARG A 64 -9.61 8.51 0.11
CA ARG A 64 -10.80 9.27 0.52
C ARG A 64 -10.49 10.75 0.72
N ASP A 65 -9.43 11.04 1.48
CA ASP A 65 -9.11 12.38 1.96
C ASP A 65 -8.31 13.20 0.93
N SER A 66 -7.53 12.54 0.06
CA SER A 66 -6.55 13.18 -0.80
C SER A 66 -6.72 12.79 -2.28
N ARG A 67 -7.94 12.92 -2.83
CA ARG A 67 -8.30 12.48 -4.19
C ARG A 67 -7.45 13.07 -5.32
N SER A 68 -6.88 14.25 -5.13
CA SER A 68 -5.99 14.93 -6.09
C SER A 68 -4.52 14.57 -5.92
N SER A 69 -4.18 13.73 -4.94
CA SER A 69 -2.80 13.37 -4.65
C SER A 69 -2.20 12.52 -5.77
N PRO A 70 -0.94 12.74 -6.17
CA PRO A 70 -0.28 11.89 -7.16
C PRO A 70 -0.13 10.43 -6.69
N TYR A 71 -0.30 10.17 -5.39
CA TYR A 71 -0.24 8.84 -4.80
C TYR A 71 -1.55 8.04 -4.93
N VAL A 72 -2.67 8.65 -5.33
CA VAL A 72 -3.97 7.96 -5.44
C VAL A 72 -3.95 6.74 -6.37
N PRO A 73 -3.40 6.81 -7.60
CA PRO A 73 -3.35 5.65 -8.48
C PRO A 73 -2.52 4.50 -7.87
N TYR A 74 -1.38 4.84 -7.27
CA TYR A 74 -0.54 3.88 -6.57
C TYR A 74 -1.24 3.29 -5.35
N ALA A 75 -2.02 4.09 -4.62
CA ALA A 75 -2.76 3.61 -3.47
C ALA A 75 -3.85 2.61 -3.84
N TYR A 76 -4.60 2.84 -4.93
CA TYR A 76 -5.53 1.84 -5.45
C TYR A 76 -4.80 0.55 -5.84
N MET A 77 -3.66 0.64 -6.54
CA MET A 77 -2.88 -0.55 -6.91
C MET A 77 -2.42 -1.35 -5.69
N ARG A 78 -1.89 -0.67 -4.67
CA ARG A 78 -1.39 -1.30 -3.45
C ARG A 78 -2.51 -1.86 -2.58
N ARG A 79 -3.67 -1.20 -2.56
CA ARG A 79 -4.86 -1.70 -1.87
C ARG A 79 -5.42 -2.94 -2.58
N ALA A 80 -5.44 -2.95 -3.91
CA ALA A 80 -5.81 -4.13 -4.69
C ALA A 80 -4.89 -5.33 -4.42
N VAL A 81 -3.57 -5.12 -4.34
CA VAL A 81 -2.59 -6.15 -3.96
C VAL A 81 -2.85 -6.65 -2.54
N SER A 82 -3.14 -5.74 -1.61
CA SER A 82 -3.45 -6.11 -0.23
C SER A 82 -4.73 -6.95 -0.13
N TYR A 83 -5.78 -6.57 -0.87
CA TYR A 83 -7.00 -7.36 -0.98
C TYR A 83 -6.76 -8.73 -1.61
N PHE A 84 -5.89 -8.82 -2.63
CA PHE A 84 -5.55 -10.08 -3.29
C PHE A 84 -4.88 -11.05 -2.32
N ASN A 85 -3.94 -10.56 -1.51
CA ASN A 85 -3.28 -11.36 -0.47
C ASN A 85 -4.25 -11.81 0.65
N LEU A 86 -5.31 -11.06 0.90
CA LEU A 86 -6.41 -11.44 1.80
C LEU A 86 -7.51 -12.27 1.12
N SER A 87 -7.30 -12.73 -0.12
CA SER A 87 -8.28 -13.46 -0.94
C SER A 87 -9.61 -12.71 -1.19
N GLN A 88 -9.62 -11.39 -1.06
CA GLN A 88 -10.77 -10.53 -1.33
C GLN A 88 -10.81 -10.09 -2.80
N TYR A 89 -10.96 -11.08 -3.70
CA TYR A 89 -10.80 -10.88 -5.15
C TYR A 89 -11.79 -9.88 -5.75
N ASP A 90 -13.03 -9.82 -5.27
CA ASP A 90 -14.04 -8.87 -5.75
C ASP A 90 -13.58 -7.42 -5.55
N LYS A 91 -12.96 -7.12 -4.41
CA LYS A 91 -12.41 -5.79 -4.10
C LYS A 91 -11.15 -5.50 -4.90
N THR A 92 -10.31 -6.51 -5.12
CA THR A 92 -9.13 -6.40 -5.99
C THR A 92 -9.53 -6.01 -7.42
N ILE A 93 -10.56 -6.65 -7.98
CA ILE A 93 -11.07 -6.33 -9.32
C ILE A 93 -11.59 -4.89 -9.34
N GLY A 94 -12.40 -4.49 -8.36
CA GLY A 94 -12.92 -3.13 -8.26
C GLY A 94 -11.82 -2.06 -8.26
N ASP A 95 -10.79 -2.23 -7.43
CA ASP A 95 -9.66 -1.29 -7.36
C ASP A 95 -8.85 -1.26 -8.66
N TYR A 96 -8.60 -2.40 -9.29
CA TYR A 96 -7.88 -2.42 -10.57
C TYR A 96 -8.68 -1.83 -11.72
N SER A 97 -10.00 -2.05 -11.76
CA SER A 97 -10.88 -1.42 -12.75
C SER A 97 -10.84 0.10 -12.63
N ILE A 98 -10.79 0.65 -11.41
CA ILE A 98 -10.61 2.08 -11.19
C ILE A 98 -9.27 2.56 -11.77
N VAL A 99 -8.17 1.86 -11.49
CA VAL A 99 -6.84 2.22 -12.02
C VAL A 99 -6.82 2.23 -13.55
N ILE A 100 -7.40 1.22 -14.18
CA ILE A 100 -7.41 1.08 -15.63
C ILE A 100 -8.30 2.14 -16.29
N ASN A 101 -9.50 2.38 -15.73
CA ASN A 101 -10.48 3.28 -16.34
C ASN A 101 -10.21 4.76 -16.08
N GLN A 102 -9.77 5.11 -14.86
CA GLN A 102 -9.56 6.51 -14.44
C GLN A 102 -8.12 6.98 -14.64
N PHE A 103 -7.14 6.08 -14.62
CA PHE A 103 -5.72 6.41 -14.69
C PHE A 103 -5.02 5.69 -15.85
N SER A 104 -5.68 5.63 -17.01
CA SER A 104 -5.27 4.90 -18.22
C SER A 104 -3.90 5.31 -18.81
N ASN A 105 -3.35 6.47 -18.42
CA ASN A 105 -1.99 6.93 -18.75
C ASN A 105 -0.92 6.58 -17.70
N HIS A 106 -1.29 5.91 -16.60
CA HIS A 106 -0.39 5.55 -15.52
C HIS A 106 0.19 4.14 -15.75
N PRO A 107 1.47 3.86 -15.42
CA PRO A 107 2.11 2.56 -15.69
C PRO A 107 1.25 1.40 -15.19
N ARG A 108 0.87 0.52 -16.12
CA ARG A 108 -0.06 -0.58 -15.87
C ARG A 108 0.53 -1.55 -14.84
N PRO A 109 -0.23 -1.95 -13.80
CA PRO A 109 0.18 -3.06 -12.96
C PRO A 109 0.29 -4.31 -13.81
N LYS A 110 1.45 -4.97 -13.80
CA LYS A 110 1.54 -6.38 -14.19
C LYS A 110 0.78 -7.18 -13.13
N MET A 111 -0.47 -7.52 -13.42
CA MET A 111 -1.22 -8.46 -12.59
C MET A 111 -0.44 -9.77 -12.52
N PRO A 112 -0.18 -10.34 -11.32
CA PRO A 112 0.29 -11.70 -11.23
C PRO A 112 -0.84 -12.60 -11.77
N CYS A 113 -0.61 -13.26 -12.90
CA CYS A 113 -1.57 -14.19 -13.47
C CYS A 113 -1.89 -15.26 -12.42
N SER A 114 -3.11 -15.25 -11.89
CA SER A 114 -3.64 -16.40 -11.16
C SER A 114 -3.86 -17.54 -12.16
N PRO A 115 -3.52 -18.80 -11.82
CA PRO A 115 -3.82 -19.91 -12.70
C PRO A 115 -5.33 -20.06 -12.74
N CYS A 116 -5.91 -19.83 -13.92
CA CYS A 116 -7.31 -20.10 -14.19
C CYS A 116 -7.67 -21.50 -13.70
N ARG A 117 -8.57 -21.59 -12.72
CA ARG A 117 -9.20 -22.84 -12.32
C ARG A 117 -10.05 -23.29 -13.52
N LYS A 118 -9.53 -24.23 -14.31
CA LYS A 118 -10.30 -24.93 -15.34
C LYS A 118 -11.46 -25.66 -14.64
N HIS A 119 -12.68 -25.40 -15.07
CA HIS A 119 -13.81 -26.32 -14.98
C HIS A 119 -14.26 -26.57 -16.41
#